data_AF-A0A3D5CYZ4-F1
#
_entry.id   AF-A0A3D5CYZ4-F1
#
_cell.length_a   1.000
_cell.length_b   1.000
_cell.length_c   1.000
_cell.angle_alpha   90.00
_cell.angle_beta   90.00
_cell.angle_gamma   90.00
#
_symmetry.space_group_name_H-M   'P 1'
#
loop_
_entity.id
_entity.type
_entity.pdbx_description
1 polymer ?
#
loop_
_entity_poly.entity_id
_entity_poly.type
_entity_poly.pdbx_seq_one_letter_code
_entity_poly.pdbx_strand_id
1 'polypeptide(L)'
;MKRFITLALCGFFSVTHAMAEDNQAIVQPPARALSPTQQWLELQRSGKAASPQAQPVSGEVMDKVHSRYIKSFEKPIPEYYEHAMPTTR
;
A
#
# COMPACT_ATOMS: atom_id res chain seq x y z
N MET A 1 64.41 -47.57 3.45
CA MET A 1 65.31 -46.41 3.57
C MET A 1 64.60 -45.34 4.38
N LYS A 2 65.24 -44.88 5.46
CA LYS A 2 64.74 -43.90 6.43
C LYS A 2 64.74 -42.50 5.82
N ARG A 3 63.67 -41.72 6.03
CA ARG A 3 63.77 -40.28 6.35
C ARG A 3 62.64 -39.90 7.32
N PHE A 4 63.00 -39.86 8.59
CA PHE A 4 62.29 -39.09 9.61
C PHE A 4 62.55 -37.60 9.35
N ILE A 5 61.55 -36.75 9.56
CA ILE A 5 61.67 -35.47 10.28
C ILE A 5 60.29 -35.18 10.87
N THR A 6 60.27 -35.18 12.20
CA THR A 6 59.17 -34.78 13.08
C THR A 6 59.49 -33.37 13.58
N LEU A 7 58.57 -32.42 13.43
CA LEU A 7 58.55 -31.12 14.12
C LEU A 7 57.20 -30.47 13.78
N ALA A 8 56.35 -29.90 14.64
CA ALA A 8 56.22 -29.74 16.08
C ALA A 8 54.70 -29.50 16.30
N LEU A 9 54.05 -30.17 17.25
CA LEU A 9 53.59 -29.63 18.55
C LEU A 9 52.75 -28.32 18.49
N CYS A 10 51.70 -28.32 19.32
CA CYS A 10 50.66 -27.31 19.57
C CYS A 10 49.44 -27.51 18.66
N GLY A 11 48.27 -27.88 19.13
CA GLY A 11 47.75 -27.87 20.48
C GLY A 11 46.24 -27.78 20.34
N PHE A 12 45.53 -28.59 21.12
CA PHE A 12 44.09 -28.52 21.31
C PHE A 12 43.56 -27.08 21.28
N PHE A 13 42.60 -26.79 20.41
CA PHE A 13 41.35 -26.12 20.77
C PHE A 13 40.43 -26.20 19.55
N SER A 14 39.69 -27.31 19.42
CA SER A 14 38.45 -27.29 18.65
C SER A 14 37.53 -26.30 19.37
N VAL A 15 37.45 -25.07 18.86
CA VAL A 15 36.46 -24.11 19.33
C VAL A 15 35.10 -24.59 18.84
N THR A 16 34.49 -25.49 19.61
CA THR A 16 33.04 -25.67 19.56
C THR A 16 32.45 -24.36 20.04
N HIS A 17 32.15 -23.46 19.12
CA HIS A 17 31.24 -22.35 19.38
C HIS A 17 29.87 -22.97 19.68
N ALA A 18 29.59 -23.17 20.97
CA ALA A 18 28.23 -23.29 21.43
C ALA A 18 27.57 -21.92 21.21
N MET A 19 26.93 -21.75 20.05
CA MET A 19 25.98 -20.67 19.88
C MET A 19 24.81 -21.03 20.78
N ALA A 20 24.73 -20.39 21.94
CA ALA A 20 23.51 -20.36 22.72
C ALA A 20 22.44 -19.75 21.81
N GLU A 21 21.57 -20.61 21.28
CA GLU A 21 20.41 -20.20 20.50
C GLU A 21 19.47 -19.54 21.50
N ASP A 22 19.65 -18.23 21.68
CA ASP A 22 18.68 -17.38 22.34
C ASP A 22 17.45 -17.35 21.42
N ASN A 23 16.62 -18.39 21.54
CA ASN A 23 15.29 -18.44 20.95
C ASN A 23 14.43 -17.44 21.73
N GLN A 24 14.73 -16.15 21.55
CA GLN A 24 13.82 -15.09 21.88
C GLN A 24 12.64 -15.29 20.94
N ALA A 25 11.62 -16.00 21.42
CA ALA A 25 10.30 -15.96 20.84
C ALA A 25 10.00 -14.48 20.63
N ILE A 26 9.94 -14.05 19.37
CA ILE A 26 9.55 -12.69 19.02
C ILE A 26 8.12 -12.57 19.53
N VAL A 27 7.95 -12.03 20.73
CA VAL A 27 6.65 -11.65 21.26
C VAL A 27 6.21 -10.49 20.40
N GLN A 28 5.59 -10.80 19.27
CA GLN A 28 4.95 -9.81 18.44
C GLN A 28 3.89 -9.15 19.32
N PRO A 29 4.04 -7.85 19.63
CA PRO A 29 3.01 -7.16 20.38
C PRO A 29 1.69 -7.32 19.63
N PRO A 30 0.55 -7.43 20.33
CA PRO A 30 -0.74 -7.58 19.68
C PRO A 30 -0.91 -6.47 18.64
N ALA A 31 -1.31 -6.85 17.42
CA ALA A 31 -1.51 -5.90 16.34
C ALA A 31 -2.41 -4.77 16.85
N ARG A 32 -1.87 -3.55 16.88
CA ARG A 32 -2.63 -2.38 17.32
C ARG A 32 -3.79 -2.18 16.35
N ALA A 33 -4.99 -2.03 16.90
CA ALA A 33 -6.16 -1.69 16.10
C ALA A 33 -5.87 -0.41 15.28
N LEU A 34 -6.24 -0.44 14.00
CA LEU A 34 -6.08 0.71 13.12
C LEU A 34 -6.90 1.89 13.64
N SER A 35 -6.33 3.09 13.57
CA SER A 35 -7.10 4.31 13.81
C SER A 35 -8.24 4.42 12.77
N PRO A 36 -9.32 5.16 13.06
CA PRO A 36 -10.39 5.37 12.09
C PRO A 36 -9.88 5.87 10.73
N THR A 37 -8.91 6.79 10.73
CA THR A 37 -8.26 7.27 9.50
C THR A 37 -7.57 6.16 8.72
N GLN A 38 -6.83 5.30 9.41
CA GLN A 38 -6.14 4.16 8.76
C GLN A 38 -7.14 3.16 8.17
N GLN A 39 -8.27 2.93 8.84
CA GLN A 39 -9.33 2.06 8.32
C GLN A 39 -9.95 2.63 7.02
N TRP A 40 -10.22 3.94 6.97
CA TRP A 40 -10.74 4.59 5.76
C TRP A 40 -9.76 4.55 4.59
N LEU A 41 -8.49 4.81 4.84
CA LEU A 41 -7.45 4.70 3.81
C LEU A 41 -7.30 3.27 3.30
N GLU A 42 -7.39 2.28 4.20
CA GLU A 42 -7.38 0.87 3.80
C GLU A 42 -8.61 0.51 2.96
N LEU A 43 -9.79 1.02 3.29
CA LEU A 43 -11.00 0.80 2.50
C LEU A 43 -10.86 1.36 1.08
N GLN A 44 -10.34 2.58 0.95
CA GLN A 44 -10.11 3.23 -0.36
C GLN A 44 -9.06 2.48 -1.18
N ARG A 45 -7.94 2.10 -0.55
CA ARG A 45 -6.83 1.40 -1.22
C ARG A 45 -7.18 -0.03 -1.62
N SER A 46 -7.90 -0.75 -0.77
CA SER A 46 -8.19 -2.17 -0.99
C SER A 46 -9.24 -2.41 -2.07
N GLY A 47 -10.05 -1.39 -2.41
CA GLY A 47 -11.13 -1.53 -3.38
C GLY A 47 -12.24 -2.48 -2.93
N LYS A 48 -12.24 -2.95 -1.66
CA LYS A 48 -13.24 -3.88 -1.13
C LYS A 48 -14.67 -3.34 -1.17
N ALA A 49 -14.82 -2.02 -1.18
CA ALA A 49 -16.11 -1.34 -1.32
C ALA A 49 -16.56 -1.15 -2.79
N ALA A 50 -15.74 -1.51 -3.77
CA ALA A 50 -16.11 -1.40 -5.17
C ALA A 50 -17.21 -2.41 -5.52
N SER A 51 -18.06 -2.06 -6.49
CA SER A 51 -19.08 -2.98 -7.02
C SER A 51 -18.41 -4.23 -7.60
N PRO A 52 -18.87 -5.45 -7.24
CA PRO A 52 -18.40 -6.68 -7.87
C PRO A 52 -18.90 -6.82 -9.32
N GLN A 53 -19.98 -6.10 -9.66
CA GLN A 53 -20.55 -6.09 -11.00
C GLN A 53 -19.94 -4.97 -11.84
N ALA A 54 -19.48 -5.31 -13.05
CA ALA A 54 -19.03 -4.32 -14.02
C ALA A 54 -20.16 -3.36 -14.39
N GLN A 55 -19.85 -2.07 -14.43
CA GLN A 55 -20.77 -0.99 -14.80
C GLN A 55 -20.33 -0.40 -16.16
N PRO A 56 -20.52 -1.12 -17.29
CA PRO A 56 -20.11 -0.62 -18.59
C PRO A 56 -20.99 0.56 -19.01
N VAL A 57 -20.37 1.53 -19.65
CA VAL A 57 -21.08 2.65 -20.29
C VAL A 57 -21.12 2.38 -21.79
N SER A 58 -22.28 2.58 -22.43
CA SER A 58 -22.39 2.41 -23.88
C SER A 58 -21.56 3.48 -24.62
N GLY A 59 -21.13 3.17 -25.85
CA GLY A 59 -20.35 4.11 -26.67
C GLY A 59 -21.07 5.45 -26.84
N GLU A 60 -22.36 5.44 -27.17
CA GLU A 60 -23.16 6.67 -27.30
C GLU A 60 -23.20 7.50 -26.02
N VAL A 61 -23.31 6.86 -24.85
CA VAL A 61 -23.29 7.58 -23.57
C VAL A 61 -21.90 8.13 -23.30
N MET A 62 -20.84 7.39 -23.59
CA MET A 62 -19.46 7.88 -23.48
C MET A 62 -19.21 9.10 -24.36
N ASP A 63 -19.70 9.10 -25.61
CA ASP A 63 -19.57 10.23 -26.53
C ASP A 63 -20.27 11.48 -25.99
N LYS A 64 -21.47 11.32 -25.43
CA LYS A 64 -22.22 12.42 -24.79
C LYS A 64 -21.50 12.94 -23.53
N VAL A 65 -20.97 12.04 -22.71
CA VAL A 65 -20.19 12.42 -21.51
C VAL A 65 -18.94 13.21 -21.91
N HIS A 66 -18.19 12.72 -22.90
CA HIS A 66 -17.00 13.40 -23.41
C HIS A 66 -17.34 14.76 -24.01
N SER A 67 -18.37 14.84 -24.85
CA SER A 67 -18.84 16.10 -25.44
C SER A 67 -19.22 17.13 -24.37
N ARG A 68 -19.92 16.71 -23.32
CA ARG A 68 -20.27 17.59 -22.19
C ARG A 68 -19.04 18.06 -21.42
N TYR A 69 -18.06 17.17 -21.23
CA TYR A 69 -16.80 17.51 -20.57
C TYR A 69 -16.07 18.61 -21.35
N ILE A 70 -15.88 18.45 -22.66
CA ILE A 70 -15.26 19.48 -23.51
C ILE A 70 -16.04 20.80 -23.43
N LYS A 71 -17.37 20.73 -23.58
CA LYS A 71 -18.23 21.91 -23.50
C LYS A 71 -18.14 22.67 -22.18
N SER A 72 -17.81 21.98 -21.07
CA SER A 72 -17.68 22.63 -19.76
C SER A 72 -16.53 23.65 -19.69
N PHE A 73 -15.51 23.52 -20.55
CA PHE A 73 -14.39 24.45 -20.62
C PHE A 73 -14.67 25.68 -21.51
N GLU A 74 -15.75 25.66 -22.29
CA GLU A 74 -16.12 26.79 -23.15
C GLU A 74 -16.71 27.97 -22.35
N LYS A 75 -17.04 27.74 -21.07
CA LYS A 75 -17.57 28.78 -20.18
C LYS A 75 -16.51 29.16 -19.14
N PRO A 76 -16.23 30.46 -18.95
CA PRO A 76 -15.36 30.88 -17.87
C PRO A 76 -15.97 30.48 -16.52
N ILE A 77 -15.11 30.18 -15.55
CA ILE A 77 -15.55 29.97 -14.17
C ILE A 77 -16.10 31.32 -13.67
N PRO A 78 -17.35 31.38 -13.20
CA PRO A 78 -17.91 32.61 -12.66
C PRO A 78 -17.10 33.10 -11.46
N GLU A 79 -16.89 34.41 -11.34
CA GLU A 79 -16.25 35.01 -10.16
C GLU A 79 -17.12 34.86 -8.90
N TYR A 80 -18.44 34.85 -9.11
CA TYR A 80 -19.43 34.72 -8.05
C TYR A 80 -20.45 33.64 -8.41
N TYR A 81 -20.92 32.93 -7.39
CA TYR A 81 -22.01 31.98 -7.56
C TYR A 81 -23.34 32.72 -7.58
N GLU A 82 -24.04 32.72 -8.72
CA GLU A 82 -25.37 33.33 -8.83
C GLU A 82 -26.44 32.39 -8.26
N HIS A 83 -27.11 32.81 -7.19
CA HIS A 83 -28.35 32.20 -6.76
C HIS A 83 -29.52 32.86 -7.49
N ALA A 84 -30.25 32.10 -8.31
CA ALA A 84 -31.54 32.55 -8.79
C ALA A 84 -32.51 32.60 -7.60
N MET A 85 -32.78 33.80 -7.09
CA MET A 85 -33.90 34.01 -6.17
C MET A 85 -35.19 33.82 -6.98
N PRO A 86 -36.07 32.86 -6.63
CA PRO A 86 -37.36 32.75 -7.31
C PRO A 86 -38.12 34.05 -7.08
N THR A 87 -38.51 34.72 -8.16
CA THR A 87 -39.39 35.89 -8.09
C THR A 87 -40.75 35.40 -7.64
N THR A 88 -41.09 35.58 -6.37
CA THR A 88 -42.44 35.34 -5.86
C THR A 88 -43.41 36.20 -6.68
N ARG A 89 -44.33 35.54 -7.39
CA ARG A 89 -45.42 36.16 -8.15
C ARG A 89 -46.56 36.56 -7.23
#